data_AF-A0A4Q9HVQ2-F1
#
_entry.id   AF-A0A4Q9HVQ2-F1
#
_cell.length_a   1.000
_cell.length_b   1.000
_cell.length_c   1.000
_cell.angle_alpha   90.00
_cell.angle_beta   90.00
_cell.angle_gamma   90.00
#
_symmetry.space_group_name_H-M   'P 1'
#
loop_
_entity.id
_entity.type
_entity.pdbx_description
1 polymer ?
#
loop_
_entity_poly.entity_id
_entity_poly.type
_entity_poly.pdbx_seq_one_letter_code
_entity_poly.pdbx_strand_id
1 'polypeptide(L)'
;MRRQGGLRRSAARVLLPVLALVLTVLPLPGATAAPRPAVPGRTAVPSGAVPAAARPPHHWVGGWATALTPPGSSGLSATGFADRTVRMVVHLAAGGDRIRLRLSNAYGTRPLDLGAVTVARRSAGAATVPGTRRAVTFGGQRSAAVPVGAEAVSDPVPLRVAADRDLVVSVHLPTPTGPTTWHGWAKQTNYLSTPGDHTGDEDGTAFPEEATSWFFLHGVDVSSTVAAHTVVAFGDSITEGGAIPDEVNLRWPDILARRLAGGARPGRGLSVVNAGIGGNRLLSDAGTAVEGRINLGVNAEARFARDVLDRPAVSAAIVLLGTNDLGSDSGVHPGSGLTSGELIAGLASLADRAHAAGIALHAGTITPNTKLTPAAERIRVTVNRWIRTGHAFDGVIDFDAALRDPTAPQRLLPGYDSGDGVHPNIAGMRTMAQTVDLPALSRPPVAG
;
A
#
# COMPACT_ATOMS: atom_id res chain seq x y z
N MET A 1 9.68 -22.18 48.45
CA MET A 1 9.03 -23.51 48.45
C MET A 1 7.96 -23.55 47.37
N ARG A 2 8.13 -24.44 46.37
CA ARG A 2 7.11 -25.09 45.49
C ARG A 2 6.14 -24.19 44.70
N ARG A 3 5.80 -24.40 43.42
CA ARG A 3 6.07 -25.39 42.35
C ARG A 3 5.57 -24.75 41.04
N GLN A 4 6.39 -24.67 39.99
CA GLN A 4 6.25 -25.41 38.72
C GLN A 4 4.84 -25.83 38.27
N GLY A 5 4.51 -25.48 37.02
CA GLY A 5 3.41 -26.04 36.25
C GLY A 5 3.47 -25.65 34.76
N GLY A 6 4.44 -26.19 34.03
CA GLY A 6 4.54 -26.01 32.58
C GLY A 6 3.47 -26.82 31.83
N LEU A 7 2.90 -26.22 30.77
CA LEU A 7 2.08 -26.94 29.79
C LEU A 7 2.84 -27.01 28.46
N ARG A 8 3.42 -28.18 28.22
CA ARG A 8 3.89 -28.64 26.91
C ARG A 8 2.68 -28.91 26.03
N ARG A 9 2.58 -28.26 24.86
CA ARG A 9 1.64 -28.66 23.80
C ARG A 9 2.34 -29.66 22.88
N SER A 10 1.91 -30.92 22.98
CA SER A 10 2.33 -32.01 22.07
C SER A 10 1.72 -31.83 20.69
N ALA A 11 2.56 -31.81 19.66
CA ALA A 11 2.15 -31.90 18.27
C ALA A 11 1.99 -33.37 17.87
N ALA A 12 0.78 -33.81 17.56
CA ALA A 12 0.52 -35.10 16.95
C ALA A 12 0.77 -34.99 15.43
N ARG A 13 1.80 -35.69 14.94
CA ARG A 13 2.06 -35.91 13.50
C ARG A 13 1.23 -37.12 13.04
N VAL A 14 0.35 -36.91 12.07
CA VAL A 14 -0.31 -37.98 11.32
C VAL A 14 0.58 -38.35 10.13
N LEU A 15 1.10 -39.58 10.11
CA LEU A 15 1.77 -40.19 8.97
C LEU A 15 0.72 -40.82 8.04
N LEU A 16 0.74 -40.49 6.75
CA LEU A 16 0.07 -41.27 5.69
C LEU A 16 1.09 -42.22 5.03
N PRO A 17 0.74 -43.48 4.71
CA PRO A 17 1.64 -44.40 4.04
C PRO A 17 1.70 -44.15 2.54
N VAL A 18 2.91 -44.14 1.98
CA VAL A 18 3.19 -44.16 0.53
C VAL A 18 3.30 -45.61 0.08
N LEU A 19 2.43 -46.04 -0.83
CA LEU A 19 2.48 -47.35 -1.47
C LEU A 19 3.42 -47.27 -2.69
N ALA A 20 4.55 -47.96 -2.64
CA ALA A 20 5.48 -48.09 -3.77
C ALA A 20 5.09 -49.31 -4.62
N LEU A 21 4.83 -49.09 -5.91
CA LEU A 21 4.62 -50.16 -6.89
C LEU A 21 5.94 -50.44 -7.62
N VAL A 22 6.52 -51.61 -7.36
CA VAL A 22 7.69 -52.15 -8.07
C VAL A 22 7.17 -52.94 -9.27
N LEU A 23 7.55 -52.54 -10.50
CA LEU A 23 7.35 -53.33 -11.71
C LEU A 23 8.71 -53.89 -12.16
N THR A 24 8.88 -55.19 -11.96
CA THR A 24 9.95 -56.01 -12.53
C THR A 24 9.62 -56.35 -13.98
N VAL A 25 10.53 -56.03 -14.90
CA VAL A 25 10.47 -56.47 -16.31
C VAL A 25 11.56 -57.51 -16.53
N LEU A 26 11.16 -58.75 -16.83
CA LEU A 26 12.04 -59.83 -17.29
C LEU A 26 12.44 -59.63 -18.77
N PRO A 27 13.63 -60.10 -19.20
CA PRO A 27 14.03 -60.07 -20.60
C PRO A 27 13.51 -61.30 -21.35
N LEU A 28 13.05 -61.12 -22.58
CA LEU A 28 12.82 -62.19 -23.56
C LEU A 28 13.77 -62.03 -24.76
N PRO A 29 14.18 -63.15 -25.41
CA PRO A 29 15.39 -63.20 -26.23
C PRO A 29 15.17 -62.84 -27.70
N GLY A 30 16.30 -62.64 -28.38
CA GLY A 30 16.48 -62.04 -29.70
C GLY A 30 15.62 -62.60 -30.83
N ALA A 31 15.22 -61.68 -31.71
CA ALA A 31 14.77 -61.96 -33.06
C ALA A 31 15.69 -61.24 -34.04
N THR A 32 16.26 -62.01 -34.96
CA THR A 32 17.20 -61.63 -36.01
C THR A 32 16.60 -60.63 -37.00
N ALA A 33 17.38 -59.61 -37.34
CA ALA A 33 17.02 -58.56 -38.28
C ALA A 33 16.98 -59.05 -39.74
N ALA A 34 15.88 -58.77 -40.44
CA ALA A 34 15.81 -58.80 -41.90
C ALA A 34 16.05 -57.38 -42.46
N PRO A 35 16.70 -57.22 -43.63
CA PRO A 35 17.02 -55.91 -44.16
C PRO A 35 15.77 -55.24 -44.75
N ARG A 36 15.47 -54.02 -44.30
CA ARG A 36 14.46 -53.13 -44.88
C ARG A 36 15.01 -52.39 -46.11
N PRO A 37 14.21 -52.16 -47.15
CA PRO A 37 14.64 -51.46 -48.36
C PRO A 37 14.82 -49.96 -48.09
N ALA A 38 15.80 -49.36 -48.79
CA ALA A 38 16.15 -47.95 -48.68
C ALA A 38 15.00 -47.03 -49.11
N VAL A 39 14.62 -46.09 -48.23
CA VAL A 39 13.70 -44.98 -48.53
C VAL A 39 14.53 -43.78 -49.02
N PRO A 40 14.15 -43.10 -50.12
CA PRO A 40 14.91 -41.97 -50.64
C PRO A 40 14.91 -40.79 -49.65
N GLY A 41 16.04 -40.08 -49.60
CA GLY A 41 16.37 -39.07 -48.61
C GLY A 41 15.33 -37.96 -48.46
N ARG A 42 14.84 -37.79 -47.23
CA ARG A 42 14.11 -36.60 -46.79
C ARG A 42 15.13 -35.49 -46.54
N THR A 43 15.12 -34.46 -47.37
CA THR A 43 15.81 -33.20 -47.12
C THR A 43 15.41 -32.66 -45.74
N ALA A 44 16.39 -32.48 -44.86
CA ALA A 44 16.19 -31.90 -43.54
C ALA A 44 15.75 -30.43 -43.70
N VAL A 45 14.50 -30.14 -43.32
CA VAL A 45 14.05 -28.77 -43.12
C VAL A 45 14.80 -28.24 -41.90
N PRO A 46 15.48 -27.08 -41.98
CA PRO A 46 16.17 -26.52 -40.83
C PRO A 46 15.12 -26.22 -39.76
N SER A 47 15.30 -26.82 -38.57
CA SER A 47 14.51 -26.51 -37.38
C SER A 47 14.76 -25.05 -37.04
N GLY A 48 13.87 -24.16 -37.49
CA GLY A 48 13.90 -22.75 -37.11
C GLY A 48 13.90 -22.66 -35.58
N ALA A 49 14.93 -22.04 -35.03
CA ALA A 49 14.95 -21.69 -33.62
C ALA A 49 13.71 -20.83 -33.35
N VAL A 50 12.78 -21.33 -32.53
CA VAL A 50 11.69 -20.53 -32.00
C VAL A 50 12.35 -19.36 -31.28
N PRO A 51 12.12 -18.09 -31.69
CA PRO A 51 12.69 -16.97 -31.00
C PRO A 51 12.25 -17.06 -29.53
N ALA A 52 13.22 -17.09 -28.61
CA ALA A 52 12.94 -17.04 -27.19
C ALA A 52 12.02 -15.84 -26.96
N ALA A 53 10.81 -16.09 -26.43
CA ALA A 53 9.85 -15.04 -26.15
C ALA A 53 10.57 -13.91 -25.40
N ALA A 54 10.55 -12.71 -25.97
CA ALA A 54 11.19 -11.55 -25.37
C ALA A 54 10.69 -11.43 -23.93
N ARG A 55 11.63 -11.31 -22.97
CA ARG A 55 11.26 -11.07 -21.57
C ARG A 55 10.38 -9.82 -21.52
N PRO A 56 9.24 -9.85 -20.79
CA PRO A 56 8.42 -8.67 -20.63
C PRO A 56 9.29 -7.49 -20.16
N PRO A 57 9.09 -6.28 -20.71
CA PRO A 57 9.83 -5.12 -20.23
C PRO A 57 9.57 -4.88 -18.74
N HIS A 58 10.57 -4.36 -18.05
CA HIS A 58 10.44 -3.99 -16.65
C HIS A 58 9.77 -2.62 -16.54
N HIS A 59 8.76 -2.52 -15.67
CA HIS A 59 8.06 -1.29 -15.36
C HIS A 59 8.30 -0.90 -13.90
N TRP A 60 8.60 0.38 -13.67
CA TRP A 60 8.60 0.93 -12.31
C TRP A 60 7.17 1.24 -11.91
N VAL A 61 6.67 0.51 -10.92
CA VAL A 61 5.35 0.69 -10.33
C VAL A 61 5.49 0.90 -8.83
N GLY A 62 4.46 1.47 -8.19
CA GLY A 62 4.39 1.54 -6.73
C GLY A 62 4.28 0.14 -6.14
N GLY A 63 5.28 -0.30 -5.38
CA GLY A 63 5.24 -1.54 -4.61
C GLY A 63 4.66 -1.33 -3.22
N TRP A 64 4.85 -0.14 -2.65
CA TRP A 64 4.21 0.35 -1.44
C TRP A 64 4.30 1.88 -1.44
N ALA A 65 3.32 2.55 -0.84
CA ALA A 65 3.38 3.98 -0.53
C ALA A 65 2.54 4.27 0.70
N THR A 66 2.76 5.44 1.29
CA THR A 66 1.90 6.02 2.32
C THR A 66 1.74 7.51 2.06
N ALA A 67 0.63 8.11 2.46
CA ALA A 67 0.51 9.56 2.43
C ALA A 67 1.21 10.18 3.65
N LEU A 68 2.03 11.21 3.42
CA LEU A 68 2.78 11.89 4.47
C LEU A 68 2.06 13.15 4.97
N THR A 69 2.18 13.43 6.26
CA THR A 69 1.59 14.57 6.97
C THR A 69 2.70 15.47 7.55
N PRO A 70 2.36 16.73 7.88
CA PRO A 70 3.19 17.52 8.78
C PRO A 70 3.39 16.81 10.13
N PRO A 71 4.37 17.23 10.94
CA PRO A 71 4.56 16.68 12.27
C PRO A 71 3.36 16.98 13.17
N GLY A 72 3.23 16.21 14.26
CA GLY A 72 2.38 16.62 15.37
C GLY A 72 2.93 17.88 16.05
N SER A 73 2.14 18.48 16.94
CA SER A 73 2.60 19.55 17.83
C SER A 73 3.28 19.01 19.10
N SER A 74 3.27 17.69 19.30
CA SER A 74 3.92 17.00 20.42
C SER A 74 4.41 15.61 19.99
N GLY A 75 5.22 14.97 20.84
CA GLY A 75 5.72 13.61 20.60
C GLY A 75 6.86 13.52 19.60
N LEU A 76 7.15 12.29 19.17
CA LEU A 76 8.36 11.95 18.42
C LEU A 76 8.47 12.68 17.07
N SER A 77 7.37 12.90 16.36
CA SER A 77 7.39 13.64 15.09
C SER A 77 7.65 15.14 15.27
N ALA A 78 7.24 15.71 16.40
CA ALA A 78 7.54 17.11 16.72
C ALA A 78 9.02 17.31 17.09
N THR A 79 9.63 16.36 17.80
CA THR A 79 11.02 16.45 18.25
C THR A 79 12.03 15.99 17.19
N GLY A 80 11.66 15.00 16.38
CA GLY A 80 12.55 14.38 15.41
C GLY A 80 13.56 13.42 16.02
N PHE A 81 14.64 13.20 15.27
CA PHE A 81 15.72 12.27 15.61
C PHE A 81 17.07 12.98 15.55
N ALA A 82 18.06 12.43 16.26
CA ALA A 82 19.45 12.84 16.16
C ALA A 82 20.34 11.61 16.43
N ASP A 83 21.29 11.38 15.53
CA ASP A 83 22.20 10.22 15.53
C ASP A 83 21.51 8.89 15.85
N ARG A 84 20.52 8.52 15.04
CA ARG A 84 19.69 7.34 15.29
C ARG A 84 19.27 6.65 14.00
N THR A 85 19.13 5.32 14.04
CA THR A 85 18.59 4.55 12.92
C THR A 85 17.11 4.27 13.13
N VAL A 86 16.29 4.66 12.14
CA VAL A 86 14.87 4.32 12.07
C VAL A 86 14.70 3.13 11.14
N ARG A 87 14.15 2.02 11.64
CA ARG A 87 13.88 0.79 10.89
C ARG A 87 12.40 0.61 10.67
N MET A 88 11.98 0.78 9.42
CA MET A 88 10.59 0.76 8.98
C MET A 88 10.27 -0.52 8.23
N VAL A 89 9.19 -1.18 8.65
CA VAL A 89 8.60 -2.31 7.96
C VAL A 89 7.51 -1.81 7.01
N VAL A 90 7.54 -2.24 5.76
CA VAL A 90 6.50 -1.96 4.77
C VAL A 90 6.02 -3.26 4.14
N HIS A 91 4.71 -3.36 3.90
CA HIS A 91 4.10 -4.53 3.28
C HIS A 91 3.89 -4.30 1.79
N LEU A 92 4.63 -5.02 0.94
CA LEU A 92 4.65 -4.77 -0.49
C LEU A 92 3.41 -5.35 -1.18
N ALA A 93 2.71 -4.52 -1.93
CA ALA A 93 1.61 -4.92 -2.80
C ALA A 93 2.07 -5.55 -4.12
N ALA A 94 3.29 -5.26 -4.57
CA ALA A 94 3.86 -5.79 -5.81
C ALA A 94 5.29 -6.33 -5.63
N GLY A 95 5.63 -7.32 -6.44
CA GLY A 95 6.96 -7.93 -6.50
C GLY A 95 7.79 -7.41 -7.68
N GLY A 96 9.10 -7.56 -7.56
CA GLY A 96 10.07 -7.10 -8.56
C GLY A 96 11.47 -7.64 -8.30
N ASP A 97 12.39 -7.38 -9.23
CA ASP A 97 13.80 -7.79 -9.13
C ASP A 97 14.71 -6.66 -8.64
N ARG A 98 14.24 -5.43 -8.71
CA ARG A 98 14.88 -4.24 -8.15
C ARG A 98 13.85 -3.37 -7.44
N ILE A 99 14.32 -2.58 -6.50
CA ILE A 99 13.51 -1.57 -5.83
C ILE A 99 14.21 -0.20 -5.87
N ARG A 100 13.45 0.87 -5.68
CA ARG A 100 13.99 2.20 -5.36
C ARG A 100 13.15 2.82 -4.24
N LEU A 101 13.79 3.57 -3.37
CA LEU A 101 13.13 4.25 -2.26
C LEU A 101 12.80 5.69 -2.64
N ARG A 102 11.72 6.22 -2.08
CA ARG A 102 11.36 7.63 -2.10
C ARG A 102 11.36 8.15 -0.67
N LEU A 103 12.32 9.00 -0.34
CA LEU A 103 12.42 9.65 0.96
C LEU A 103 12.11 11.14 0.81
N SER A 104 11.18 11.63 1.62
CA SER A 104 10.60 12.96 1.47
C SER A 104 10.87 13.82 2.71
N ASN A 105 11.21 15.08 2.45
CA ASN A 105 11.33 16.15 3.42
C ASN A 105 10.28 17.24 3.18
N ALA A 106 9.09 16.84 2.73
CA ALA A 106 8.00 17.74 2.32
C ALA A 106 7.62 18.79 3.38
N TYR A 107 7.69 18.42 4.66
CA TYR A 107 7.28 19.26 5.79
C TYR A 107 8.41 19.56 6.78
N GLY A 108 9.66 19.29 6.42
CA GLY A 108 10.80 19.63 7.27
C GLY A 108 11.06 21.12 7.34
N THR A 109 11.81 21.54 8.35
CA THR A 109 12.21 22.95 8.55
C THR A 109 13.68 23.20 8.22
N ARG A 110 14.40 22.16 7.79
CA ARG A 110 15.81 22.17 7.39
C ARG A 110 16.11 21.01 6.44
N PRO A 111 17.24 21.02 5.70
CA PRO A 111 17.68 19.86 4.95
C PRO A 111 17.74 18.61 5.82
N LEU A 112 17.24 17.49 5.30
CA LEU A 112 17.28 16.19 5.94
C LEU A 112 18.57 15.48 5.51
N ASP A 113 19.50 15.30 6.44
CA ASP A 113 20.70 14.51 6.20
C ASP A 113 20.40 13.02 6.36
N LEU A 114 20.55 12.27 5.28
CA LEU A 114 20.47 10.82 5.25
C LEU A 114 21.89 10.27 5.37
N GLY A 115 22.15 9.52 6.45
CA GLY A 115 23.35 8.71 6.61
C GLY A 115 23.27 7.44 5.77
N ALA A 116 23.74 6.32 6.32
CA ALA A 116 23.55 5.03 5.67
C ALA A 116 22.06 4.70 5.53
N VAL A 117 21.70 4.13 4.37
CA VAL A 117 20.36 3.59 4.13
C VAL A 117 20.50 2.15 3.63
N THR A 118 19.72 1.24 4.21
CA THR A 118 19.72 -0.18 3.83
C THR A 118 18.30 -0.70 3.65
N VAL A 119 18.19 -1.73 2.82
CA VAL A 119 16.96 -2.49 2.59
C VAL A 119 17.23 -3.97 2.74
N ALA A 120 16.28 -4.71 3.29
CA ALA A 120 16.37 -6.16 3.43
C ALA A 120 14.98 -6.79 3.50
N ARG A 121 14.89 -8.09 3.23
CA ARG A 121 13.64 -8.82 3.46
C ARG A 121 13.43 -9.00 4.97
N ARG A 122 12.21 -8.81 5.48
CA ARG A 122 11.90 -9.04 6.90
C ARG A 122 11.97 -10.54 7.22
N SER A 123 12.54 -10.86 8.38
CA SER A 123 12.46 -12.20 8.98
C SER A 123 11.32 -12.25 10.01
N ALA A 124 11.51 -11.56 11.15
CA ALA A 124 10.51 -11.41 12.21
C ALA A 124 10.87 -10.19 13.06
N GLY A 125 9.88 -9.46 13.56
CA GLY A 125 10.12 -8.24 14.33
C GLY A 125 11.02 -7.25 13.56
N ALA A 126 12.07 -6.76 14.22
CA ALA A 126 13.12 -5.92 13.63
C ALA A 126 14.19 -6.70 12.83
N ALA A 127 14.19 -8.04 12.91
CA ALA A 127 15.21 -8.86 12.28
C ALA A 127 14.97 -9.01 10.77
N THR A 128 16.07 -9.11 10.02
CA THR A 128 16.09 -9.23 8.57
C THR A 128 16.58 -10.62 8.15
N VAL A 129 16.28 -11.04 6.92
CA VAL A 129 16.75 -12.32 6.38
C VAL A 129 18.24 -12.20 6.04
N PRO A 130 19.12 -13.06 6.59
CA PRO A 130 20.56 -12.99 6.33
C PRO A 130 20.91 -13.01 4.84
N GLY A 131 21.86 -12.16 4.44
CA GLY A 131 22.34 -12.06 3.05
C GLY A 131 21.40 -11.31 2.10
N THR A 132 20.24 -10.85 2.57
CA THR A 132 19.31 -10.05 1.75
C THR A 132 19.54 -8.54 1.86
N ARG A 133 20.31 -8.09 2.86
CA ARG A 133 20.63 -6.68 3.05
C ARG A 133 21.35 -6.10 1.85
N ARG A 134 20.92 -4.92 1.41
CA ARG A 134 21.56 -4.12 0.37
C ARG A 134 21.72 -2.69 0.86
N ALA A 135 22.85 -2.08 0.54
CA ALA A 135 23.01 -0.65 0.67
C ALA A 135 22.16 0.06 -0.39
N VAL A 136 21.59 1.19 -0.01
CA VAL A 136 20.88 2.10 -0.90
C VAL A 136 21.80 3.29 -1.17
N THR A 137 21.81 3.75 -2.42
CA THR A 137 22.60 4.90 -2.84
C THR A 137 21.72 5.95 -3.51
N PHE A 138 22.22 7.18 -3.58
CA PHE A 138 21.58 8.32 -4.25
C PHE A 138 22.63 8.96 -5.16
N GLY A 139 22.50 8.81 -6.48
CA GLY A 139 23.52 9.29 -7.42
C GLY A 139 24.89 8.62 -7.19
N GLY A 140 24.88 7.35 -6.77
CA GLY A 140 26.07 6.56 -6.43
C GLY A 140 26.62 6.81 -5.02
N GLN A 141 26.10 7.77 -4.27
CA GLN A 141 26.56 8.09 -2.90
C GLN A 141 25.77 7.32 -1.85
N ARG A 142 26.41 6.93 -0.75
CA ARG A 142 25.78 6.20 0.38
C ARG A 142 25.02 7.10 1.36
N SER A 143 25.09 8.40 1.17
CA SER A 143 24.41 9.44 1.95
C SER A 143 23.83 10.48 0.99
N ALA A 144 22.86 11.24 1.47
CA ALA A 144 22.25 12.32 0.69
C ALA A 144 21.69 13.41 1.63
N ALA A 145 21.60 14.64 1.13
CA ALA A 145 20.83 15.69 1.78
C ALA A 145 19.54 15.92 0.97
N VAL A 146 18.39 15.88 1.64
CA VAL A 146 17.09 16.16 1.01
C VAL A 146 16.65 17.59 1.39
N PRO A 147 16.60 18.54 0.45
CA PRO A 147 16.16 19.90 0.73
C PRO A 147 14.75 19.95 1.34
N VAL A 148 14.44 21.03 2.05
CA VAL A 148 13.08 21.29 2.54
C VAL A 148 12.10 21.30 1.36
N GLY A 149 10.97 20.60 1.51
CA GLY A 149 9.95 20.51 0.47
C GLY A 149 10.27 19.53 -0.65
N ALA A 150 11.43 18.86 -0.62
CA ALA A 150 11.88 17.97 -1.70
C ALA A 150 11.71 16.48 -1.37
N GLU A 151 11.81 15.66 -2.41
CA GLU A 151 11.88 14.20 -2.34
C GLU A 151 13.16 13.71 -3.02
N ALA A 152 13.86 12.80 -2.37
CA ALA A 152 14.97 12.05 -2.95
C ALA A 152 14.49 10.66 -3.39
N VAL A 153 14.85 10.30 -4.62
CA VAL A 153 14.63 8.95 -5.16
C VAL A 153 15.98 8.24 -5.20
N SER A 154 16.07 7.05 -4.63
CA SER A 154 17.31 6.28 -4.63
C SER A 154 17.65 5.73 -6.01
N ASP A 155 18.92 5.37 -6.19
CA ASP A 155 19.33 4.52 -7.30
C ASP A 155 18.63 3.15 -7.21
N PRO A 156 18.49 2.41 -8.34
CA PRO A 156 17.94 1.07 -8.33
C PRO A 156 18.77 0.09 -7.49
N VAL A 157 18.13 -0.58 -6.53
CA VAL A 157 18.74 -1.56 -5.64
C VAL A 157 18.41 -2.99 -6.11
N PRO A 158 19.41 -3.83 -6.42
CA PRO A 158 19.19 -5.22 -6.84
C PRO A 158 18.80 -6.10 -5.64
N LEU A 159 17.51 -6.08 -5.31
CA LEU A 159 16.88 -6.90 -4.28
C LEU A 159 15.58 -7.48 -4.83
N ARG A 160 15.54 -8.81 -5.00
CA ARG A 160 14.31 -9.49 -5.40
C ARG A 160 13.32 -9.52 -4.25
N VAL A 161 12.12 -9.00 -4.51
CA VAL A 161 10.99 -8.94 -3.57
C VAL A 161 9.75 -9.56 -4.19
N ALA A 162 8.82 -10.01 -3.35
CA ALA A 162 7.54 -10.57 -3.79
C ALA A 162 6.40 -9.71 -3.25
N ALA A 163 5.27 -9.71 -3.96
CA ALA A 163 4.02 -9.17 -3.45
C ALA A 163 3.59 -9.92 -2.18
N ASP A 164 2.82 -9.26 -1.33
CA ASP A 164 2.30 -9.77 -0.06
C ASP A 164 3.43 -10.20 0.90
N ARG A 165 4.56 -9.48 0.87
CA ARG A 165 5.72 -9.70 1.72
C ARG A 165 6.28 -8.40 2.27
N ASP A 166 6.88 -8.51 3.45
CA ASP A 166 7.45 -7.38 4.15
C ASP A 166 8.87 -7.08 3.68
N LEU A 167 9.14 -5.78 3.51
CA LEU A 167 10.46 -5.20 3.32
C LEU A 167 10.81 -4.37 4.56
N VAL A 168 12.07 -4.45 4.97
CA VAL A 168 12.64 -3.60 6.01
C VAL A 168 13.49 -2.52 5.35
N VAL A 169 13.24 -1.27 5.70
CA VAL A 169 14.00 -0.08 5.29
C VAL A 169 14.64 0.52 6.54
N SER A 170 15.96 0.59 6.60
CA SER A 170 16.67 1.23 7.72
C SER A 170 17.33 2.51 7.23
N VAL A 171 17.11 3.62 7.94
CA VAL A 171 17.64 4.95 7.62
C VAL A 171 18.38 5.46 8.86
N HIS A 172 19.70 5.67 8.75
CA HIS A 172 20.46 6.39 9.77
C HIS A 172 20.30 7.89 9.57
N LEU A 173 19.98 8.59 10.65
CA LEU A 173 19.77 10.05 10.71
C LEU A 173 20.90 10.63 11.57
N PRO A 174 22.06 10.99 10.96
CA PRO A 174 23.28 11.35 11.69
C PRO A 174 23.20 12.70 12.40
N THR A 175 22.35 13.61 11.93
CA THR A 175 22.20 14.96 12.47
C THR A 175 20.78 15.19 12.98
N PRO A 176 20.54 16.20 13.84
CA PRO A 176 19.21 16.55 14.29
C PRO A 176 18.27 16.90 13.12
N THR A 177 17.26 16.07 12.89
CA THR A 177 16.30 16.26 11.80
C THR A 177 15.39 17.47 12.01
N GLY A 178 15.15 17.84 13.27
CA GLY A 178 14.00 18.68 13.63
C GLY A 178 12.67 17.94 13.41
N PRO A 179 11.53 18.68 13.41
CA PRO A 179 10.22 18.09 13.19
C PRO A 179 10.15 17.30 11.88
N THR A 180 9.48 16.15 11.91
CA THR A 180 9.55 15.15 10.83
C THR A 180 8.46 15.34 9.79
N THR A 181 8.77 14.90 8.57
CA THR A 181 7.76 14.47 7.59
C THR A 181 7.42 13.02 7.90
N TRP A 182 6.15 12.68 8.14
CA TRP A 182 5.81 11.34 8.67
C TRP A 182 4.40 10.87 8.33
N HIS A 183 4.09 9.63 8.68
CA HIS A 183 2.74 9.06 8.68
C HIS A 183 2.46 8.44 10.05
N GLY A 184 1.44 8.95 10.74
CA GLY A 184 1.21 8.68 12.17
C GLY A 184 0.74 7.28 12.50
N TRP A 185 -0.03 6.63 11.62
CA TRP A 185 -0.62 5.30 11.85
C TRP A 185 -0.19 4.29 10.79
N ALA A 186 1.01 3.75 10.94
CA ALA A 186 1.56 2.81 9.97
C ALA A 186 0.66 1.56 9.80
N LYS A 187 0.05 1.06 10.88
CA LYS A 187 -0.46 -0.33 10.98
C LYS A 187 0.63 -1.39 10.84
N GLN A 188 1.87 -0.96 11.01
CA GLN A 188 3.06 -1.79 11.10
C GLN A 188 3.87 -1.36 12.32
N THR A 189 4.48 -2.34 13.00
CA THR A 189 5.50 -2.12 14.01
C THR A 189 6.83 -1.81 13.33
N ASN A 190 7.29 -0.59 13.57
CA ASN A 190 8.60 -0.08 13.19
C ASN A 190 9.48 0.02 14.44
N TYR A 191 10.76 0.30 14.26
CA TYR A 191 11.72 0.24 15.35
C TYR A 191 12.73 1.37 15.31
N LEU A 192 13.19 1.78 16.48
CA LEU A 192 14.21 2.80 16.65
C LEU A 192 15.43 2.18 17.34
N SER A 193 16.61 2.46 16.81
CA SER A 193 17.85 1.90 17.36
C SER A 193 18.29 2.59 18.64
N THR A 194 19.30 2.06 19.33
CA THR A 194 20.17 2.92 20.17
C THR A 194 20.86 4.01 19.32
N PRO A 195 21.46 5.06 19.92
CA PRO A 195 22.18 6.06 19.15
C PRO A 195 23.25 5.44 18.24
N GLY A 196 23.35 5.91 16.99
CA GLY A 196 24.31 5.46 15.98
C GLY A 196 23.71 4.84 14.71
N ASP A 197 24.62 4.49 13.79
CA ASP A 197 24.31 3.74 12.58
C ASP A 197 24.21 2.23 12.88
N HIS A 198 22.97 1.75 12.91
CA HIS A 198 22.59 0.35 13.11
C HIS A 198 21.94 -0.23 11.84
N THR A 199 22.13 0.41 10.68
CA THR A 199 21.53 -0.04 9.41
C THR A 199 22.09 -1.39 8.95
N GLY A 200 23.25 -1.79 9.47
CA GLY A 200 23.90 -3.07 9.24
C GLY A 200 23.41 -4.23 10.12
N ASP A 201 22.72 -3.95 11.23
CA ASP A 201 22.44 -4.96 12.26
C ASP A 201 21.23 -5.81 11.88
N GLU A 202 21.46 -7.09 11.58
CA GLU A 202 20.43 -7.96 10.97
C GLU A 202 19.53 -8.65 12.00
N ASP A 203 19.99 -8.86 13.24
CA ASP A 203 19.27 -9.63 14.27
C ASP A 203 18.17 -8.85 15.00
N GLY A 204 18.16 -7.52 14.86
CA GLY A 204 17.18 -6.64 15.48
C GLY A 204 17.48 -6.23 16.93
N THR A 205 18.54 -6.73 17.56
CA THR A 205 18.86 -6.45 18.97
C THR A 205 19.22 -4.98 19.23
N ALA A 206 19.77 -4.30 18.23
CA ALA A 206 20.05 -2.87 18.27
C ALA A 206 18.80 -1.98 18.27
N PHE A 207 17.60 -2.55 18.14
CA PHE A 207 16.33 -1.83 17.96
C PHE A 207 15.36 -2.07 19.13
N PRO A 208 15.63 -1.54 20.33
CA PRO A 208 14.86 -1.85 21.54
C PRO A 208 13.51 -1.12 21.63
N GLU A 209 13.31 -0.05 20.86
CA GLU A 209 12.10 0.77 20.90
C GLU A 209 11.21 0.50 19.69
N GLU A 210 9.92 0.29 19.94
CA GLU A 210 8.90 0.17 18.91
C GLU A 210 8.27 1.54 18.59
N ALA A 211 7.91 1.74 17.33
CA ALA A 211 7.14 2.87 16.84
C ALA A 211 6.06 2.36 15.88
N THR A 212 4.92 3.02 15.84
CA THR A 212 3.79 2.65 14.95
C THR A 212 3.60 3.66 13.82
N SER A 213 4.68 4.31 13.39
CA SER A 213 4.68 5.40 12.42
C SER A 213 5.82 5.25 11.41
N TRP A 214 5.62 5.71 10.18
CA TRP A 214 6.69 5.82 9.19
C TRP A 214 7.25 7.24 9.16
N PHE A 215 8.57 7.37 9.05
CA PHE A 215 9.26 8.66 9.06
C PHE A 215 10.04 8.83 7.76
N PHE A 216 9.77 9.93 7.05
CA PHE A 216 10.38 10.33 5.78
C PHE A 216 10.19 9.36 4.61
N LEU A 217 9.87 8.08 4.83
CA LEU A 217 9.62 7.10 3.78
C LEU A 217 8.24 7.32 3.13
N HIS A 218 8.26 7.79 1.89
CA HIS A 218 7.06 8.08 1.11
C HIS A 218 6.63 6.88 0.25
N GLY A 219 7.60 6.15 -0.30
CA GLY A 219 7.30 5.04 -1.21
C GLY A 219 8.45 4.09 -1.46
N VAL A 220 8.07 2.89 -1.91
CA VAL A 220 8.96 1.88 -2.47
C VAL A 220 8.44 1.53 -3.85
N ASP A 221 9.18 1.93 -4.88
CA ASP A 221 8.85 1.53 -6.24
C ASP A 221 9.56 0.20 -6.53
N VAL A 222 8.91 -0.67 -7.30
CA VAL A 222 9.43 -1.98 -7.70
C VAL A 222 9.55 -2.05 -9.21
N SER A 223 10.65 -2.62 -9.69
CA SER A 223 10.87 -2.98 -11.08
C SER A 223 10.19 -4.33 -11.32
N SER A 224 8.99 -4.30 -11.88
CA SER A 224 8.14 -5.48 -12.06
C SER A 224 8.07 -5.90 -13.53
N THR A 225 7.96 -7.21 -13.75
CA THR A 225 7.59 -7.82 -15.05
C THR A 225 6.15 -8.34 -15.05
N VAL A 226 5.44 -8.18 -13.91
CA VAL A 226 4.07 -8.63 -13.72
C VAL A 226 3.12 -7.44 -13.67
N ALA A 227 3.45 -6.43 -12.86
CA ALA A 227 2.70 -5.18 -12.81
C ALA A 227 3.31 -4.16 -13.78
N ALA A 228 2.46 -3.50 -14.57
CA ALA A 228 2.81 -2.44 -15.50
C ALA A 228 2.34 -1.07 -15.02
N HIS A 229 1.29 -1.01 -14.20
CA HIS A 229 0.72 0.22 -13.69
C HIS A 229 0.37 0.14 -12.20
N THR A 230 0.11 1.31 -11.60
CA THR A 230 -0.29 1.47 -10.21
C THR A 230 -1.71 2.02 -10.11
N VAL A 231 -2.44 1.50 -9.13
CA VAL A 231 -3.70 2.02 -8.64
C VAL A 231 -3.46 2.66 -7.28
N VAL A 232 -3.90 3.90 -7.08
CA VAL A 232 -3.78 4.59 -5.78
C VAL A 232 -5.12 4.55 -5.05
N ALA A 233 -5.17 3.95 -3.86
CA ALA A 233 -6.28 4.09 -2.94
C ALA A 233 -6.10 5.38 -2.13
N PHE A 234 -6.83 6.44 -2.48
CA PHE A 234 -6.68 7.78 -1.93
C PHE A 234 -7.86 8.10 -1.00
N GLY A 235 -7.60 8.36 0.27
CA GLY A 235 -8.71 8.57 1.18
C GLY A 235 -8.37 8.99 2.60
N ASP A 236 -9.34 8.75 3.48
CA ASP A 236 -9.26 9.05 4.91
C ASP A 236 -8.93 7.80 5.77
N SER A 237 -9.34 7.80 7.04
CA SER A 237 -9.16 6.70 8.00
C SER A 237 -9.77 5.38 7.55
N ILE A 238 -10.84 5.38 6.74
CA ILE A 238 -11.42 4.14 6.21
C ILE A 238 -10.44 3.49 5.23
N THR A 239 -9.74 4.31 4.43
CA THR A 239 -8.73 3.84 3.48
C THR A 239 -7.40 3.51 4.15
N GLU A 240 -6.98 4.31 5.12
CA GLU A 240 -5.79 4.04 5.96
C GLU A 240 -5.95 2.72 6.75
N GLY A 241 -7.18 2.40 7.17
CA GLY A 241 -7.51 1.19 7.92
C GLY A 241 -7.68 1.41 9.41
N GLY A 242 -8.28 2.54 9.82
CA GLY A 242 -8.37 3.01 11.20
C GLY A 242 -8.74 1.94 12.24
N ALA A 243 -9.78 1.14 11.98
CA ALA A 243 -10.24 0.08 12.88
C ALA A 243 -9.64 -1.31 12.63
N ILE A 244 -8.66 -1.42 11.73
CA ILE A 244 -7.98 -2.69 11.46
C ILE A 244 -6.82 -2.85 12.46
N PRO A 245 -6.70 -4.04 13.09
CA PRO A 245 -5.57 -4.34 13.96
C PRO A 245 -4.24 -4.18 13.23
N ASP A 246 -3.19 -3.83 13.97
CA ASP A 246 -1.85 -3.70 13.40
C ASP A 246 -1.32 -5.08 12.94
N GLU A 247 -0.34 -5.08 12.03
CA GLU A 247 0.35 -6.27 11.51
C GLU A 247 -0.50 -7.28 10.71
N VAL A 248 -1.82 -7.12 10.62
CA VAL A 248 -2.67 -8.11 9.90
C VAL A 248 -2.75 -7.86 8.39
N ASN A 249 -2.46 -6.65 7.92
CA ASN A 249 -2.53 -6.26 6.49
C ASN A 249 -3.88 -6.61 5.83
N LEU A 250 -5.00 -6.33 6.51
CA LEU A 250 -6.37 -6.60 6.06
C LEU A 250 -7.17 -5.32 5.78
N ARG A 251 -6.48 -4.25 5.40
CA ARG A 251 -7.12 -3.02 4.90
C ARG A 251 -7.73 -3.31 3.53
N TRP A 252 -8.77 -2.59 3.12
CA TRP A 252 -9.38 -2.85 1.81
C TRP A 252 -8.38 -2.71 0.64
N PRO A 253 -7.38 -1.79 0.65
CA PRO A 253 -6.36 -1.74 -0.40
C PRO A 253 -5.42 -2.95 -0.39
N ASP A 254 -5.07 -3.50 0.78
CA ASP A 254 -4.26 -4.72 0.90
C ASP A 254 -4.99 -5.93 0.29
N ILE A 255 -6.29 -6.05 0.58
CA ILE A 255 -7.13 -7.13 0.04
C ILE A 255 -7.30 -6.95 -1.47
N LEU A 256 -7.48 -5.72 -1.95
CA LEU A 256 -7.55 -5.42 -3.39
C LEU A 256 -6.23 -5.79 -4.10
N ALA A 257 -5.08 -5.45 -3.51
CA ALA A 257 -3.76 -5.83 -4.03
C ALA A 257 -3.65 -7.35 -4.22
N ARG A 258 -4.04 -8.13 -3.21
CA ARG A 258 -4.06 -9.61 -3.30
C ARG A 258 -5.04 -10.13 -4.35
N ARG A 259 -6.21 -9.48 -4.54
CA ARG A 259 -7.17 -9.85 -5.60
C ARG A 259 -6.53 -9.70 -6.99
N LEU A 260 -5.83 -8.58 -7.22
CA LEU A 260 -5.15 -8.23 -8.48
C LEU A 260 -3.89 -9.05 -8.74
N ALA A 261 -3.14 -9.41 -7.69
CA ALA A 261 -1.94 -10.26 -7.81
C ALA A 261 -2.25 -11.73 -8.15
N GLY A 262 -3.48 -12.20 -7.87
CA GLY A 262 -3.86 -13.60 -8.03
C GLY A 262 -4.18 -14.02 -9.47
N GLY A 263 -3.26 -14.71 -10.14
CA GLY A 263 -3.51 -15.59 -11.31
C GLY A 263 -4.08 -14.94 -12.59
N ALA A 264 -4.64 -15.75 -13.48
CA ALA A 264 -5.18 -15.36 -14.80
C ALA A 264 -6.50 -14.55 -14.72
N ARG A 265 -6.52 -13.52 -13.89
CA ARG A 265 -7.70 -12.66 -13.67
C ARG A 265 -7.61 -11.36 -14.49
N PRO A 266 -8.75 -10.76 -14.87
CA PRO A 266 -8.80 -9.37 -15.31
C PRO A 266 -8.20 -8.44 -14.24
N GLY A 267 -7.44 -7.42 -14.64
CA GLY A 267 -6.67 -6.57 -13.72
C GLY A 267 -5.24 -7.03 -13.44
N ARG A 268 -4.82 -8.17 -14.01
CA ARG A 268 -3.42 -8.60 -13.99
C ARG A 268 -2.57 -7.52 -14.67
N GLY A 269 -1.60 -6.97 -13.94
CA GLY A 269 -0.82 -5.82 -14.41
C GLY A 269 -0.89 -4.61 -13.49
N LEU A 270 -1.76 -4.61 -12.47
CA LEU A 270 -1.91 -3.51 -11.54
C LEU A 270 -1.29 -3.80 -10.18
N SER A 271 -0.52 -2.86 -9.64
CA SER A 271 -0.22 -2.77 -8.21
C SER A 271 -1.21 -1.84 -7.51
N VAL A 272 -1.33 -1.94 -6.19
CA VAL A 272 -2.18 -1.04 -5.39
C VAL A 272 -1.33 -0.43 -4.28
N VAL A 273 -1.38 0.89 -4.12
CA VAL A 273 -0.76 1.58 -3.00
C VAL A 273 -1.79 2.36 -2.19
N ASN A 274 -1.54 2.56 -0.90
CA ASN A 274 -2.47 3.19 0.03
C ASN A 274 -2.00 4.61 0.36
N ALA A 275 -2.82 5.61 0.04
CA ALA A 275 -2.62 7.01 0.35
C ALA A 275 -3.74 7.54 1.29
N GLY A 276 -4.23 6.68 2.18
CA GLY A 276 -5.13 7.03 3.27
C GLY A 276 -4.43 7.83 4.37
N ILE A 277 -5.16 8.78 4.98
CA ILE A 277 -4.71 9.49 6.19
C ILE A 277 -5.89 9.55 7.17
N GLY A 278 -5.67 9.11 8.40
CA GLY A 278 -6.69 9.17 9.45
C GLY A 278 -7.24 10.59 9.65
N GLY A 279 -8.56 10.73 9.70
CA GLY A 279 -9.22 12.02 9.91
C GLY A 279 -9.10 13.04 8.76
N ASN A 280 -8.48 12.67 7.64
CA ASN A 280 -8.27 13.59 6.54
C ASN A 280 -9.58 14.00 5.87
N ARG A 281 -9.59 15.26 5.41
CA ARG A 281 -10.74 15.93 4.79
C ARG A 281 -10.43 16.25 3.34
N LEU A 282 -11.48 16.43 2.55
CA LEU A 282 -11.36 16.84 1.16
C LEU A 282 -10.94 18.30 1.03
N LEU A 283 -11.62 19.19 1.77
CA LEU A 283 -11.66 20.64 1.46
C LEU A 283 -10.75 21.49 2.35
N SER A 284 -10.46 21.04 3.57
CA SER A 284 -9.73 21.83 4.56
C SER A 284 -8.79 20.97 5.40
N ASP A 285 -7.72 21.56 5.90
CA ASP A 285 -6.77 20.81 6.73
C ASP A 285 -7.44 20.37 8.04
N ALA A 286 -7.19 19.14 8.46
CA ALA A 286 -7.84 18.55 9.62
C ALA A 286 -7.11 18.84 10.96
N GLY A 287 -5.91 19.42 10.89
CA GLY A 287 -5.13 19.84 12.06
C GLY A 287 -4.52 18.65 12.82
N THR A 288 -4.43 18.76 14.14
CA THR A 288 -3.85 17.71 15.00
C THR A 288 -4.90 17.06 15.90
N ALA A 289 -4.64 15.80 16.26
CA ALA A 289 -5.44 14.96 17.13
C ALA A 289 -4.55 14.26 18.16
N VAL A 290 -5.18 13.54 19.10
CA VAL A 290 -4.49 12.75 20.14
C VAL A 290 -3.52 13.62 20.95
N GLU A 291 -4.03 14.72 21.51
CA GLU A 291 -3.24 15.69 22.29
C GLU A 291 -2.07 16.28 21.49
N GLY A 292 -2.31 16.52 20.20
CA GLY A 292 -1.33 17.09 19.29
C GLY A 292 -0.31 16.09 18.75
N ARG A 293 -0.34 14.82 19.18
CA ARG A 293 0.65 13.82 18.75
C ARG A 293 0.50 13.41 17.30
N ILE A 294 -0.72 13.42 16.76
CA ILE A 294 -0.99 13.00 15.38
C ILE A 294 -1.46 14.19 14.57
N ASN A 295 -0.92 14.38 13.38
CA ASN A 295 -1.43 15.33 12.40
C ASN A 295 -2.33 14.59 11.42
N LEU A 296 -3.55 15.08 11.21
CA LEU A 296 -4.57 14.48 10.33
C LEU A 296 -4.39 14.90 8.85
N GLY A 297 -3.27 15.56 8.56
CA GLY A 297 -2.80 15.85 7.22
C GLY A 297 -3.36 17.13 6.62
N VAL A 298 -2.68 17.54 5.55
CA VAL A 298 -3.17 18.56 4.61
C VAL A 298 -4.38 17.98 3.85
N ASN A 299 -5.33 18.83 3.50
CA ASN A 299 -6.53 18.45 2.76
C ASN A 299 -6.22 17.71 1.44
N ALA A 300 -7.19 16.91 1.01
CA ALA A 300 -7.04 16.03 -0.12
C ALA A 300 -6.80 16.77 -1.44
N GLU A 301 -7.46 17.91 -1.67
CA GLU A 301 -7.22 18.71 -2.89
C GLU A 301 -5.75 19.14 -3.00
N ALA A 302 -5.17 19.64 -1.91
CA ALA A 302 -3.79 20.11 -1.89
C ALA A 302 -2.77 18.97 -2.03
N ARG A 303 -3.02 17.78 -1.48
CA ARG A 303 -2.08 16.64 -1.56
C ARG A 303 -2.26 15.75 -2.78
N PHE A 304 -3.32 15.93 -3.59
CA PHE A 304 -3.66 15.01 -4.69
C PHE A 304 -2.54 14.84 -5.72
N ALA A 305 -1.85 15.93 -6.10
CA ALA A 305 -0.73 15.83 -7.04
C ALA A 305 0.37 14.91 -6.50
N ARG A 306 0.86 15.20 -5.29
CA ARG A 306 1.94 14.46 -4.65
C ARG A 306 1.60 12.98 -4.39
N ASP A 307 0.40 12.73 -3.86
CA ASP A 307 0.01 11.41 -3.36
C ASP A 307 -0.61 10.52 -4.44
N VAL A 308 -1.06 11.10 -5.57
CA VAL A 308 -1.68 10.37 -6.69
C VAL A 308 -0.95 10.61 -8.00
N LEU A 309 -0.94 11.84 -8.52
CA LEU A 309 -0.49 12.13 -9.89
C LEU A 309 1.01 11.88 -10.08
N ASP A 310 1.83 12.20 -9.07
CA ASP A 310 3.29 12.11 -9.11
C ASP A 310 3.79 10.70 -8.74
N ARG A 311 2.90 9.71 -8.64
CA ARG A 311 3.26 8.32 -8.34
C ARG A 311 3.62 7.54 -9.61
N PRO A 312 4.55 6.58 -9.49
CA PRO A 312 5.07 5.87 -10.66
C PRO A 312 3.97 5.09 -11.38
N ALA A 313 3.87 5.31 -12.70
CA ALA A 313 3.00 4.55 -13.60
C ALA A 313 1.54 4.45 -13.14
N VAL A 314 1.00 5.51 -12.51
CA VAL A 314 -0.42 5.52 -12.14
C VAL A 314 -1.28 5.49 -13.38
N SER A 315 -2.24 4.57 -13.38
CA SER A 315 -3.26 4.46 -14.44
C SER A 315 -4.66 4.72 -13.89
N ALA A 316 -4.87 4.45 -12.60
CA ALA A 316 -6.14 4.69 -11.94
C ALA A 316 -5.96 5.10 -10.48
N ALA A 317 -6.96 5.77 -9.92
CA ALA A 317 -7.08 6.04 -8.50
C ALA A 317 -8.50 5.77 -8.02
N ILE A 318 -8.64 5.37 -6.75
CA ILE A 318 -9.92 5.22 -6.07
C ILE A 318 -9.97 6.27 -4.96
N VAL A 319 -10.88 7.23 -5.08
CA VAL A 319 -11.09 8.27 -4.06
C VAL A 319 -12.21 7.88 -3.10
N LEU A 320 -11.95 7.93 -1.80
CA LEU A 320 -12.95 7.76 -0.73
C LEU A 320 -12.69 8.79 0.37
N LEU A 321 -13.45 9.88 0.34
CA LEU A 321 -13.33 11.04 1.23
C LEU A 321 -14.70 11.68 1.50
N GLY A 322 -14.77 12.51 2.52
CA GLY A 322 -15.95 13.34 2.85
C GLY A 322 -16.57 13.01 4.20
N THR A 323 -16.31 11.84 4.79
CA THR A 323 -16.88 11.47 6.11
C THR A 323 -16.40 12.42 7.21
N ASN A 324 -15.14 12.87 7.15
CA ASN A 324 -14.58 13.79 8.13
C ASN A 324 -15.03 15.23 7.91
N ASP A 325 -15.14 15.67 6.65
CA ASP A 325 -15.71 16.99 6.31
C ASP A 325 -17.13 17.10 6.88
N LEU A 326 -17.95 16.06 6.68
CA LEU A 326 -19.31 15.93 7.20
C LEU A 326 -19.33 15.86 8.73
N GLY A 327 -18.43 15.06 9.33
CA GLY A 327 -18.38 14.83 10.77
C GLY A 327 -17.97 16.09 11.56
N SER A 328 -17.18 16.97 10.96
CA SER A 328 -16.74 18.21 11.58
C SER A 328 -17.41 19.47 11.03
N ASP A 329 -18.40 19.32 10.15
CA ASP A 329 -19.09 20.43 9.47
C ASP A 329 -18.09 21.46 8.89
N SER A 330 -17.07 20.97 8.19
CA SER A 330 -15.92 21.76 7.75
C SER A 330 -15.86 21.86 6.23
N GLY A 331 -16.34 22.99 5.69
CA GLY A 331 -16.22 23.36 4.28
C GLY A 331 -14.88 24.02 3.91
N VAL A 332 -14.87 24.75 2.79
CA VAL A 332 -13.68 25.46 2.30
C VAL A 332 -13.30 26.61 3.22
N HIS A 333 -14.30 27.31 3.76
CA HIS A 333 -14.09 28.45 4.64
C HIS A 333 -14.32 28.06 6.12
N PRO A 334 -13.31 28.20 7.00
CA PRO A 334 -13.48 27.93 8.42
C PRO A 334 -14.64 28.73 9.01
N GLY A 335 -15.52 28.05 9.76
CA GLY A 335 -16.69 28.67 10.39
C GLY A 335 -17.90 28.85 9.48
N SER A 336 -17.81 28.51 8.19
CA SER A 336 -18.97 28.30 7.34
C SER A 336 -19.43 26.85 7.43
N GLY A 337 -20.76 26.63 7.48
CA GLY A 337 -21.32 25.28 7.48
C GLY A 337 -21.11 24.61 6.13
N LEU A 338 -20.78 23.33 6.14
CA LEU A 338 -20.50 22.55 4.95
C LEU A 338 -21.76 22.41 4.08
N THR A 339 -21.58 22.51 2.77
CA THR A 339 -22.64 22.25 1.79
C THR A 339 -22.34 21.02 0.92
N SER A 340 -23.38 20.42 0.34
CA SER A 340 -23.18 19.37 -0.68
C SER A 340 -22.48 19.91 -1.93
N GLY A 341 -22.69 21.19 -2.25
CA GLY A 341 -22.06 21.84 -3.41
C GLY A 341 -20.54 21.88 -3.29
N GLU A 342 -20.01 22.19 -2.10
CA GLU A 342 -18.56 22.20 -1.86
C GLU A 342 -17.95 20.81 -1.98
N LEU A 343 -18.55 19.77 -1.38
CA LEU A 343 -18.06 18.40 -1.53
C LEU A 343 -18.10 17.92 -2.99
N ILE A 344 -19.19 18.24 -3.71
CA ILE A 344 -19.33 17.91 -5.13
C ILE A 344 -18.24 18.62 -5.94
N ALA A 345 -18.01 19.91 -5.71
CA ALA A 345 -17.00 20.69 -6.41
C ALA A 345 -15.58 20.17 -6.15
N GLY A 346 -15.23 19.87 -4.90
CA GLY A 346 -13.92 19.31 -4.57
C GLY A 346 -13.71 17.93 -5.19
N LEU A 347 -14.73 17.06 -5.17
CA LEU A 347 -14.65 15.73 -5.79
C LEU A 347 -14.54 15.82 -7.32
N ALA A 348 -15.26 16.74 -7.96
CA ALA A 348 -15.17 17.00 -9.40
C ALA A 348 -13.78 17.56 -9.78
N SER A 349 -13.23 18.48 -8.98
CA SER A 349 -11.88 19.02 -9.13
C SER A 349 -10.81 17.91 -9.14
N LEU A 350 -10.94 16.89 -8.28
CA LEU A 350 -10.05 15.73 -8.31
C LEU A 350 -10.18 14.92 -9.61
N ALA A 351 -11.39 14.74 -10.12
CA ALA A 351 -11.63 14.02 -11.37
C ALA A 351 -11.00 14.75 -12.56
N ASP A 352 -11.28 16.06 -12.71
CA ASP A 352 -10.72 16.88 -13.78
C ASP A 352 -9.19 16.82 -13.81
N ARG A 353 -8.56 16.90 -12.62
CA ARG A 353 -7.10 16.82 -12.48
C ARG A 353 -6.54 15.44 -12.80
N ALA A 354 -7.27 14.37 -12.45
CA ALA A 354 -6.87 13.01 -12.81
C ALA A 354 -6.94 12.81 -14.33
N HIS A 355 -8.04 13.23 -14.96
CA HIS A 355 -8.23 13.15 -16.41
C HIS A 355 -7.20 13.97 -17.18
N ALA A 356 -6.89 15.19 -16.72
CA ALA A 356 -5.83 16.02 -17.28
C ALA A 356 -4.45 15.34 -17.23
N ALA A 357 -4.23 14.46 -16.24
CA ALA A 357 -3.02 13.65 -16.10
C ALA A 357 -3.10 12.27 -16.80
N GLY A 358 -4.20 11.96 -17.48
CA GLY A 358 -4.42 10.66 -18.13
C GLY A 358 -4.65 9.51 -17.14
N ILE A 359 -5.16 9.80 -15.93
CA ILE A 359 -5.46 8.83 -14.88
C ILE A 359 -6.97 8.66 -14.75
N ALA A 360 -7.43 7.40 -14.70
CA ALA A 360 -8.84 7.09 -14.45
C ALA A 360 -9.17 7.28 -12.96
N LEU A 361 -10.15 8.12 -12.63
CA LEU A 361 -10.59 8.32 -11.26
C LEU A 361 -11.89 7.58 -10.99
N HIS A 362 -11.86 6.67 -10.03
CA HIS A 362 -13.03 5.96 -9.51
C HIS A 362 -13.46 6.56 -8.18
N ALA A 363 -14.75 6.82 -8.02
CA ALA A 363 -15.30 7.34 -6.76
C ALA A 363 -15.92 6.23 -5.90
N GLY A 364 -15.45 6.12 -4.67
CA GLY A 364 -16.14 5.42 -3.60
C GLY A 364 -17.24 6.31 -3.02
N THR A 365 -18.48 5.82 -2.98
CA THR A 365 -19.55 6.53 -2.26
C THR A 365 -19.22 6.62 -0.77
N ILE A 366 -19.50 7.76 -0.14
CA ILE A 366 -19.26 8.02 1.29
C ILE A 366 -20.06 7.02 2.13
N THR A 367 -19.39 6.24 2.98
CA THR A 367 -20.01 5.17 3.76
C THR A 367 -20.98 5.70 4.82
N PRO A 368 -21.90 4.87 5.34
CA PRO A 368 -22.73 5.23 6.48
C PRO A 368 -21.89 5.63 7.70
N ASN A 369 -22.38 6.62 8.45
CA ASN A 369 -21.71 7.14 9.63
C ASN A 369 -22.77 7.61 10.65
N THR A 370 -22.87 6.89 11.75
CA THR A 370 -23.86 7.14 12.81
C THR A 370 -23.56 8.38 13.66
N LYS A 371 -22.37 8.97 13.51
CA LYS A 371 -21.97 10.20 14.21
C LYS A 371 -22.42 11.47 13.48
N LEU A 372 -22.92 11.34 12.24
CA LEU A 372 -23.40 12.48 11.48
C LEU A 372 -24.69 13.05 12.06
N THR A 373 -24.80 14.37 12.05
CA THR A 373 -26.06 15.05 12.33
C THR A 373 -27.07 14.74 11.20
N PRO A 374 -28.38 14.89 11.44
CA PRO A 374 -29.37 14.75 10.37
C PRO A 374 -29.14 15.68 9.18
N ALA A 375 -28.51 16.85 9.40
CA ALA A 375 -28.15 17.77 8.31
C ALA A 375 -26.98 17.23 7.48
N ALA A 376 -25.91 16.77 8.13
CA ALA A 376 -24.78 16.15 7.46
C ALA A 376 -25.20 14.87 6.71
N GLU A 377 -26.11 14.06 7.26
CA GLU A 377 -26.62 12.87 6.55
C GLU A 377 -27.37 13.23 5.25
N ARG A 378 -28.13 14.32 5.24
CA ARG A 378 -28.77 14.81 4.00
C ARG A 378 -27.73 15.24 2.96
N ILE A 379 -26.64 15.87 3.39
CA ILE A 379 -25.52 16.22 2.51
C ILE A 379 -24.88 14.94 1.96
N ARG A 380 -24.55 13.97 2.82
CA ARG A 380 -23.98 12.67 2.42
C ARG A 380 -24.83 11.98 1.37
N VAL A 381 -26.14 11.88 1.58
CA VAL A 381 -27.08 11.26 0.62
C VAL A 381 -27.11 12.02 -0.71
N THR A 382 -27.07 13.36 -0.65
CA THR A 382 -27.04 14.22 -1.86
C THR A 382 -25.75 14.02 -2.66
N VAL A 383 -24.60 14.05 -1.99
CA VAL A 383 -23.29 13.82 -2.62
C VAL A 383 -23.20 12.40 -3.19
N ASN A 384 -23.64 11.38 -2.44
CA ASN A 384 -23.65 10.00 -2.93
C ASN A 384 -24.61 9.77 -4.10
N ARG A 385 -25.71 10.52 -4.20
CA ARG A 385 -26.56 10.50 -5.40
C ARG A 385 -25.80 11.07 -6.58
N TRP A 386 -25.14 12.21 -6.41
CA TRP A 386 -24.33 12.83 -7.46
C TRP A 386 -23.17 11.92 -7.89
N ILE A 387 -22.45 11.26 -6.97
CA ILE A 387 -21.40 10.29 -7.33
C ILE A 387 -21.96 9.21 -8.26
N ARG A 388 -23.15 8.68 -7.96
CA ARG A 388 -23.77 7.59 -8.74
C ARG A 388 -24.28 8.01 -10.12
N THR A 389 -24.73 9.26 -10.27
CA THR A 389 -25.46 9.70 -11.48
C THR A 389 -24.81 10.87 -12.23
N GLY A 390 -23.76 11.47 -11.67
CA GLY A 390 -23.16 12.71 -12.17
C GLY A 390 -22.13 12.51 -13.28
N HIS A 391 -21.71 11.27 -13.52
CA HIS A 391 -20.78 10.88 -14.60
C HIS A 391 -19.42 11.59 -14.61
N ALA A 392 -19.02 12.23 -13.51
CA ALA A 392 -17.71 12.87 -13.36
C ALA A 392 -16.54 11.86 -13.24
N PHE A 393 -16.82 10.58 -12.99
CA PHE A 393 -15.82 9.54 -12.71
C PHE A 393 -15.85 8.43 -13.75
N ASP A 394 -14.70 7.78 -13.98
CA ASP A 394 -14.56 6.63 -14.88
C ASP A 394 -15.27 5.37 -14.34
N GLY A 395 -15.53 5.35 -13.03
CA GLY A 395 -16.38 4.35 -12.42
C GLY A 395 -16.78 4.71 -11.00
N VAL A 396 -17.87 4.09 -10.54
CA VAL A 396 -18.39 4.26 -9.18
C VAL A 396 -18.28 2.94 -8.44
N ILE A 397 -17.76 3.00 -7.22
CA ILE A 397 -17.67 1.86 -6.30
C ILE A 397 -18.61 2.17 -5.14
N ASP A 398 -19.77 1.52 -5.13
CA ASP A 398 -20.86 1.83 -4.18
C ASP A 398 -20.62 1.20 -2.80
N PHE A 399 -19.60 1.71 -2.09
CA PHE A 399 -19.30 1.31 -0.71
C PHE A 399 -20.44 1.58 0.28
N ASP A 400 -21.28 2.59 0.01
CA ASP A 400 -22.46 2.88 0.83
C ASP A 400 -23.46 1.73 0.75
N ALA A 401 -23.84 1.32 -0.46
CA ALA A 401 -24.75 0.20 -0.64
C ALA A 401 -24.14 -1.13 -0.15
N ALA A 402 -22.83 -1.32 -0.33
CA ALA A 402 -22.14 -2.54 0.08
C ALA A 402 -22.05 -2.70 1.61
N LEU A 403 -22.04 -1.59 2.36
CA LEU A 403 -21.81 -1.61 3.80
C LEU A 403 -23.03 -1.29 4.66
N ARG A 404 -24.04 -0.58 4.11
CA ARG A 404 -25.17 -0.10 4.91
C ARG A 404 -26.07 -1.23 5.41
N ASP A 405 -26.65 -1.01 6.58
CA ASP A 405 -27.74 -1.84 7.06
C ASP A 405 -29.00 -1.60 6.19
N PRO A 406 -29.60 -2.63 5.56
CA PRO A 406 -30.77 -2.46 4.71
C PRO A 406 -32.00 -1.95 5.47
N THR A 407 -32.05 -2.14 6.80
CA THR A 407 -33.14 -1.69 7.68
C THR A 407 -32.88 -0.33 8.32
N ALA A 408 -31.63 0.12 8.30
CA ALA A 408 -31.20 1.42 8.83
C ALA A 408 -30.04 1.99 7.97
N PRO A 409 -30.33 2.53 6.76
CA PRO A 409 -29.29 2.87 5.78
C PRO A 409 -28.24 3.91 6.22
N GLN A 410 -28.51 4.63 7.32
CA GLN A 410 -27.59 5.60 7.94
C GLN A 410 -26.47 4.96 8.78
N ARG A 411 -26.53 3.64 9.04
CA ARG A 411 -25.49 2.91 9.77
C ARG A 411 -24.86 1.80 8.94
N LEU A 412 -23.65 1.42 9.31
CA LEU A 412 -23.04 0.18 8.83
C LEU A 412 -23.88 -1.01 9.27
N LEU A 413 -23.95 -2.05 8.43
CA LEU A 413 -24.49 -3.34 8.84
C LEU A 413 -23.70 -3.82 10.07
N PRO A 414 -24.36 -4.28 11.16
CA PRO A 414 -23.65 -4.64 12.40
C PRO A 414 -22.51 -5.64 12.21
N GLY A 415 -22.63 -6.56 11.25
CA GLY A 415 -21.55 -7.52 10.92
C GLY A 415 -20.32 -6.88 10.27
N TYR A 416 -20.43 -5.65 9.76
CA TYR A 416 -19.35 -4.88 9.12
C TYR A 416 -18.85 -3.73 9.99
N ASP A 417 -19.54 -3.36 11.06
CA ASP A 417 -19.14 -2.29 11.97
C ASP A 417 -18.02 -2.76 12.91
N SER A 418 -17.03 -1.89 13.16
CA SER A 418 -16.02 -2.09 14.21
C SER A 418 -16.58 -1.87 15.62
N GLY A 419 -17.77 -1.27 15.72
CA GLY A 419 -18.45 -0.91 16.96
C GLY A 419 -18.41 0.59 17.25
N ASP A 420 -17.71 1.38 16.45
CA ASP A 420 -17.67 2.84 16.58
C ASP A 420 -18.70 3.56 15.71
N GLY A 421 -19.36 2.84 14.79
CA GLY A 421 -20.40 3.37 13.93
C GLY A 421 -19.89 4.25 12.77
N VAL A 422 -18.58 4.17 12.47
CA VAL A 422 -17.90 4.89 11.38
C VAL A 422 -17.02 3.95 10.56
N HIS A 423 -16.18 3.16 11.23
CA HIS A 423 -15.14 2.37 10.58
C HIS A 423 -15.57 0.92 10.35
N PRO A 424 -15.39 0.40 9.12
CA PRO A 424 -15.58 -1.01 8.86
C PRO A 424 -14.58 -1.89 9.61
N ASN A 425 -15.04 -3.02 10.14
CA ASN A 425 -14.19 -4.10 10.63
C ASN A 425 -13.58 -4.90 9.45
N ILE A 426 -12.86 -5.99 9.75
CA ILE A 426 -12.22 -6.85 8.73
C ILE A 426 -13.23 -7.40 7.70
N ALA A 427 -14.43 -7.78 8.13
CA ALA A 427 -15.47 -8.25 7.21
C ALA A 427 -15.94 -7.13 6.29
N GLY A 428 -16.14 -5.92 6.84
CA GLY A 428 -16.45 -4.73 6.05
C GLY A 428 -15.34 -4.35 5.06
N MET A 429 -14.07 -4.34 5.46
CA MET A 429 -12.93 -4.08 4.56
C MET A 429 -12.85 -5.12 3.43
N ARG A 430 -13.14 -6.39 3.73
CA ARG A 430 -13.22 -7.44 2.72
C ARG A 430 -14.37 -7.19 1.74
N THR A 431 -15.55 -6.81 2.23
CA THR A 431 -16.70 -6.46 1.38
C THR A 431 -16.38 -5.27 0.49
N MET A 432 -15.76 -4.21 1.02
CA MET A 432 -15.29 -3.07 0.23
C MET A 432 -14.35 -3.53 -0.88
N ALA A 433 -13.30 -4.27 -0.52
CA ALA A 433 -12.35 -4.77 -1.49
C ALA A 433 -13.02 -5.63 -2.56
N GLN A 434 -14.03 -6.45 -2.23
CA GLN A 434 -14.78 -7.28 -3.17
C GLN A 434 -15.72 -6.49 -4.10
N THR A 435 -16.20 -5.33 -3.66
CA THR A 435 -17.09 -4.45 -4.43
C THR A 435 -16.37 -3.83 -5.63
N VAL A 436 -15.04 -3.72 -5.59
CA VAL A 436 -14.24 -3.20 -6.69
C VAL A 436 -14.24 -4.16 -7.89
N ASP A 437 -14.74 -3.69 -9.03
CA ASP A 437 -14.70 -4.39 -10.31
C ASP A 437 -13.31 -4.29 -10.94
N LEU A 438 -12.56 -5.41 -10.97
CA LEU A 438 -11.15 -5.41 -11.42
C LEU A 438 -10.97 -5.03 -12.90
N PRO A 439 -11.81 -5.53 -13.85
CA PRO A 439 -11.81 -5.04 -15.23
C PRO A 439 -11.96 -3.52 -15.36
N ALA A 440 -12.80 -2.88 -14.54
CA ALA A 440 -13.03 -1.44 -14.61
C ALA A 440 -11.75 -0.64 -14.32
N LEU A 441 -10.92 -1.10 -13.38
CA LEU A 441 -9.64 -0.45 -13.04
C LEU A 441 -8.58 -0.52 -14.15
N SER A 442 -8.78 -1.39 -15.14
CA SER A 442 -7.81 -1.59 -16.25
C SER A 442 -8.17 -0.79 -17.50
N ARG A 443 -9.30 -0.08 -17.49
CA ARG A 443 -9.74 0.71 -18.64
C ARG A 443 -8.96 2.03 -18.68
N PRO A 444 -8.60 2.53 -19.88
CA PRO A 444 -8.09 3.88 -20.00
C PRO A 444 -9.14 4.88 -19.51
N PRO A 445 -8.73 6.09 -19.10
CA PRO A 445 -9.66 7.14 -18.72
C PRO A 445 -10.62 7.44 -19.87
N VAL A 446 -11.88 7.74 -19.55
CA VAL A 446 -12.84 8.29 -20.50
C VAL A 446 -12.36 9.70 -20.85
N ALA A 447 -12.16 9.98 -22.14
CA ALA A 447 -11.83 11.33 -22.58
C ALA A 447 -13.01 12.26 -22.21
N GLY A 448 -12.70 13.32 -21.44
CA GLY A 448 -13.65 14.36 -21.04
C GLY A 448 -14.10 15.25 -22.19
#